data_AF-A0A971B3F5-F1
#
_entry.id   AF-A0A971B3F5-F1
#
_cell.length_a   1.000
_cell.length_b   1.000
_cell.length_c   1.000
_cell.angle_alpha   90.00
_cell.angle_beta   90.00
_cell.angle_gamma   90.00
#
_symmetry.space_group_name_H-M   'P 1'
#
loop_
_entity.id
_entity.type
_entity.pdbx_description
1 polymer ?
#
loop_
_entity_poly.entity_id
_entity_poly.type
_entity_poly.pdbx_seq_one_letter_code
_entity_poly.pdbx_strand_id
1 'polypeptide(L)'
;MENLERFLVGSWRLVALRLAGHEREPPRSFAMVLREDGTVTFLSSATEEAHWEVVDDSHFNIRLVIPPDPDFEPLQEGATDLTNYEIVSRDEKRMVLRHFEAEADSVYERVP
;
A
#
# COMPACT_ATOMS: atom_id res chain seq x y z
N MET A 1 4.20 0.01 -23.37
CA MET A 1 4.36 0.56 -22.02
C MET A 1 3.00 0.43 -21.37
N GLU A 2 2.87 -0.50 -20.44
CA GLU A 2 1.59 -0.76 -19.77
C GLU A 2 1.31 0.39 -18.80
N ASN A 3 0.08 0.90 -18.79
CA ASN A 3 -0.32 1.99 -17.88
C ASN A 3 -0.18 1.49 -16.43
N LEU A 4 0.59 2.22 -15.60
CA LEU A 4 0.82 1.87 -14.20
C LEU A 4 -0.48 1.74 -13.39
N GLU A 5 -1.47 2.61 -13.63
CA GLU A 5 -2.79 2.53 -12.98
C GLU A 5 -3.43 1.15 -13.22
N ARG A 6 -3.41 0.68 -14.47
CA ARG A 6 -3.96 -0.64 -14.82
C ARG A 6 -3.22 -1.78 -14.14
N PHE A 7 -1.90 -1.66 -14.03
CA PHE A 7 -1.09 -2.62 -13.30
C PHE A 7 -1.42 -2.63 -11.80
N LEU A 8 -1.69 -1.47 -11.20
CA LEU A 8 -1.95 -1.35 -9.76
C LEU A 8 -3.34 -1.87 -9.38
N VAL A 9 -4.35 -1.67 -10.23
CA VAL A 9 -5.72 -2.10 -9.96
C VAL A 9 -5.80 -3.61 -9.73
N GLY A 10 -6.34 -4.01 -8.59
CA GLY A 10 -6.49 -5.41 -8.19
C GLY A 10 -6.24 -5.65 -6.70
N SER A 11 -6.26 -6.93 -6.33
CA SER A 11 -6.03 -7.41 -4.97
C SER A 11 -4.58 -7.82 -4.79
N TRP A 12 -3.95 -7.34 -3.74
CA TRP A 12 -2.53 -7.54 -3.44
C TRP A 12 -2.33 -7.99 -2.01
N ARG A 13 -1.73 -9.16 -1.82
CA ARG A 13 -1.42 -9.72 -0.50
C ARG A 13 0.03 -9.42 -0.15
N LEU A 14 0.28 -8.86 1.03
CA LEU A 14 1.62 -8.70 1.56
C LEU A 14 2.18 -10.08 1.93
N VAL A 15 3.34 -10.43 1.37
CA VAL A 15 4.00 -11.73 1.61
C VAL A 15 5.36 -11.62 2.29
N ALA A 16 5.99 -10.43 2.25
CA ALA A 16 7.24 -10.19 2.98
C ALA A 16 7.42 -8.71 3.29
N LEU A 17 8.06 -8.42 4.42
CA LEU A 17 8.59 -7.10 4.76
C LEU A 17 10.11 -7.20 4.85
N ARG A 18 10.83 -6.36 4.12
CA ARG A 18 12.29 -6.31 4.12
C ARG A 18 12.74 -5.02 4.78
N LEU A 19 13.30 -5.15 5.97
CA LEU A 19 13.75 -4.05 6.82
C LEU A 19 15.26 -4.15 6.98
N ALA A 20 16.02 -3.17 6.47
CA ALA A 20 17.48 -3.11 6.62
C ALA A 20 18.18 -4.47 6.31
N GLY A 21 17.80 -5.10 5.19
CA GLY A 21 18.36 -6.38 4.75
C GLY A 21 17.84 -7.63 5.45
N HIS A 22 16.90 -7.50 6.39
CA HIS A 22 16.24 -8.63 7.07
C HIS A 22 14.82 -8.81 6.55
N GLU A 23 14.46 -10.04 6.18
CA GLU A 23 13.11 -10.40 5.80
C GLU A 23 12.31 -10.83 7.05
N ARG A 24 11.13 -10.25 7.24
CA ARG A 24 10.18 -10.62 8.28
C ARG A 24 8.89 -11.13 7.65
N GLU A 25 8.31 -12.15 8.29
CA GLU A 25 6.94 -12.55 7.98
C GLU A 25 5.99 -11.40 8.30
N PRO A 26 5.08 -11.04 7.38
CA PRO A 26 4.13 -9.98 7.62
C PRO A 26 3.11 -10.40 8.69
N PRO A 27 2.47 -9.43 9.38
CA PRO A 27 1.32 -9.73 10.23
C PRO A 27 0.25 -10.50 9.42
N ARG A 28 -0.40 -11.48 10.07
CA ARG A 28 -1.29 -12.44 9.40
C ARG A 28 -2.31 -11.72 8.50
N SER A 29 -2.32 -12.11 7.23
CA SER A 29 -3.33 -11.76 6.23
C SER A 29 -3.47 -10.28 5.84
N PHE A 30 -2.41 -9.48 5.87
CA PHE A 30 -2.49 -8.13 5.29
C PHE A 30 -2.64 -8.20 3.77
N ALA A 31 -3.72 -7.60 3.25
CA ALA A 31 -3.96 -7.43 1.84
C ALA A 31 -4.57 -6.04 1.56
N MET A 32 -4.36 -5.51 0.37
CA MET A 32 -4.98 -4.28 -0.11
C MET A 32 -5.67 -4.52 -1.45
N VAL A 33 -6.76 -3.81 -1.66
CA VAL A 33 -7.50 -3.82 -2.93
C VAL A 33 -7.49 -2.40 -3.50
N LEU A 34 -6.86 -2.19 -4.65
CA LEU A 34 -6.84 -0.92 -5.36
C LEU A 34 -7.89 -0.97 -6.48
N ARG A 35 -8.83 -0.02 -6.48
CA ARG A 35 -9.93 0.07 -7.46
C ARG A 35 -9.66 1.16 -8.49
N GLU A 36 -10.27 1.01 -9.67
CA GLU A 36 -10.14 1.95 -10.79
C GLU A 36 -10.62 3.38 -10.46
N ASP A 37 -11.49 3.53 -9.46
CA ASP A 37 -12.00 4.82 -8.99
C ASP A 37 -11.05 5.56 -8.03
N GLY A 38 -9.83 5.03 -7.81
CA GLY A 38 -8.87 5.59 -6.88
C GLY A 38 -9.11 5.20 -5.42
N THR A 39 -10.01 4.26 -5.12
CA THR A 39 -10.24 3.78 -3.74
C THR A 39 -9.30 2.62 -3.39
N VAL A 40 -8.82 2.61 -2.14
CA VAL A 40 -8.09 1.49 -1.52
C VAL A 40 -8.92 0.93 -0.37
N THR A 41 -8.93 -0.40 -0.24
CA THR A 41 -9.42 -1.09 0.97
C THR A 41 -8.32 -1.95 1.55
N PHE A 42 -7.99 -1.74 2.82
CA PHE A 42 -7.09 -2.61 3.58
C PHE A 42 -7.86 -3.71 4.30
N LEU A 43 -7.41 -4.96 4.13
CA LEU A 43 -8.01 -6.16 4.71
C LEU A 43 -7.27 -6.58 5.99
N SER A 44 -6.98 -5.62 6.87
CA SER A 44 -6.26 -5.84 8.13
C SER A 44 -7.16 -5.52 9.33
N SER A 45 -8.18 -6.33 9.56
CA SER A 45 -9.11 -6.30 10.73
C SER A 45 -9.91 -5.01 11.00
N ALA A 46 -9.51 -3.85 10.47
CA ALA A 46 -10.23 -2.60 10.44
C ALA A 46 -10.28 -2.15 8.98
N THR A 47 -11.48 -1.88 8.46
CA THR A 47 -11.63 -1.32 7.11
C THR A 47 -11.27 0.16 7.19
N GLU A 48 -10.04 0.47 6.84
CA GLU A 48 -9.62 1.85 6.61
C GLU A 48 -9.93 2.19 5.15
N GLU A 49 -10.75 3.22 4.93
CA GLU A 49 -10.94 3.81 3.61
C GLU A 49 -9.71 4.65 3.28
N ALA A 50 -9.14 4.44 2.10
CA ALA A 50 -8.02 5.23 1.59
C ALA A 50 -8.23 5.54 0.11
N HIS A 51 -7.50 6.53 -0.38
CA HIS A 51 -7.41 6.85 -1.81
C HIS A 51 -6.01 6.56 -2.33
N TRP A 52 -5.88 6.27 -3.62
CA TRP A 52 -4.59 6.14 -4.28
C TRP A 52 -4.54 6.93 -5.58
N GLU A 53 -3.35 7.40 -5.93
CA GLU A 53 -3.09 8.12 -7.17
C GLU A 53 -1.69 7.82 -7.69
N VAL A 54 -1.54 7.74 -9.01
CA VAL A 54 -0.24 7.64 -9.66
C VAL A 54 0.39 9.03 -9.75
N VAL A 55 1.65 9.14 -9.34
CA VAL A 55 2.44 10.38 -9.43
C VAL A 55 3.23 10.41 -10.74
N ASP A 56 3.88 9.30 -11.08
CA ASP A 56 4.63 9.10 -12.33
C ASP A 56 4.75 7.62 -12.68
N ASP A 57 5.60 7.24 -13.65
CA ASP A 57 5.73 5.86 -14.14
C ASP A 57 6.24 4.83 -13.11
N SER A 58 6.76 5.27 -11.96
CA SER A 58 7.32 4.45 -10.89
C SER A 58 6.80 4.79 -9.48
N HIS A 59 6.03 5.87 -9.32
CA HIS A 59 5.57 6.33 -8.01
C HIS A 59 4.05 6.42 -7.93
N PHE A 60 3.52 6.06 -6.77
CA PHE A 60 2.13 6.27 -6.43
C PHE A 60 1.98 6.54 -4.94
N ASN A 61 0.87 7.16 -4.57
CA ASN A 61 0.57 7.53 -3.21
C ASN A 61 -0.65 6.77 -2.72
N ILE A 62 -0.71 6.51 -1.41
CA ILE A 62 -1.94 6.12 -0.71
C ILE A 62 -2.23 7.16 0.37
N ARG A 63 -3.44 7.72 0.38
CA ARG A 63 -3.92 8.64 1.41
C ARG A 63 -5.02 8.00 2.25
N LEU A 64 -4.84 7.86 3.55
CA LEU A 64 -5.89 7.39 4.47
C LEU A 64 -6.98 8.46 4.62
N VAL A 65 -8.24 8.03 4.59
CA VAL A 65 -9.39 8.88 4.92
C VAL A 65 -9.58 8.83 6.43
N ILE A 66 -9.09 9.85 7.12
CA ILE A 66 -9.25 9.98 8.57
C ILE A 66 -10.63 10.61 8.85
N PRO A 67 -11.56 9.91 9.53
CA PRO A 67 -12.83 10.51 9.92
C PRO A 67 -12.60 11.67 10.90
N PRO A 68 -13.52 12.65 10.97
CA PRO A 68 -13.38 13.84 11.82
C PRO A 68 -13.32 13.52 13.32
N ASP A 69 -13.73 12.33 13.74
CA ASP A 69 -13.61 11.82 15.12
C ASP A 69 -13.03 10.40 15.07
N PRO A 70 -11.70 10.25 14.98
CA PRO A 70 -11.09 8.93 14.88
C PRO A 70 -11.15 8.22 16.23
N ASP A 71 -11.88 7.10 16.29
CA ASP A 71 -11.96 6.18 17.43
C ASP A 71 -10.61 5.45 17.74
N PHE A 72 -9.50 5.88 17.13
CA PHE A 72 -8.19 5.23 17.21
C PHE A 72 -7.10 6.25 17.62
N GLU A 73 -6.51 6.06 18.81
CA GLU A 73 -5.53 6.98 19.42
C GLU A 73 -4.34 7.38 18.50
N PRO A 74 -3.73 6.46 17.71
CA PRO A 74 -2.62 6.81 16.82
C PRO A 74 -2.93 7.84 15.72
N LEU A 75 -4.21 8.01 15.34
CA LEU A 75 -4.62 9.01 14.34
C LEU A 75 -4.78 10.41 14.94
N GLN A 76 -4.76 10.54 16.27
CA GLN A 76 -4.91 11.82 16.97
C GLN A 76 -3.60 12.61 17.06
N GLU A 77 -2.45 11.96 16.82
CA GLU A 77 -1.10 12.56 16.96
C GLU A 77 -0.49 13.09 15.64
N GLY A 78 -1.32 13.41 14.63
CA GLY A 78 -0.82 13.96 13.37
C GLY A 78 -0.11 12.93 12.49
N ALA A 79 -0.58 11.67 12.53
CA ALA A 79 -0.19 10.64 11.58
C ALA A 79 -0.28 11.18 10.15
N THR A 80 0.82 11.09 9.39
CA THR A 80 0.84 11.51 7.99
C THR A 80 -0.26 10.73 7.26
N ASP A 81 -1.25 11.47 6.76
CA ASP A 81 -2.38 10.94 6.00
C ASP A 81 -1.93 10.32 4.69
N LEU A 82 -0.70 10.59 4.26
CA LEU A 82 -0.12 10.25 2.96
C LEU A 82 1.08 9.33 3.10
N THR A 83 0.99 8.15 2.49
CA THR A 83 2.12 7.27 2.24
C THR A 83 2.58 7.39 0.79
N ASN A 84 3.87 7.66 0.59
CA ASN A 84 4.50 7.67 -0.73
C ASN A 84 5.20 6.32 -1.01
N TYR A 85 4.94 5.72 -2.17
CA TYR A 85 5.55 4.46 -2.59
C TYR A 85 6.32 4.60 -3.90
N GLU A 86 7.52 4.01 -3.93
CA GLU A 86 8.28 3.73 -5.16
C GLU A 86 8.10 2.25 -5.54
N ILE A 87 7.87 1.98 -6.83
CA ILE A 87 7.83 0.62 -7.38
C ILE A 87 9.24 0.21 -7.76
N VAL A 88 9.88 -0.55 -6.87
CA VAL A 88 11.24 -1.06 -7.06
C VAL A 88 11.28 -2.11 -8.17
N SER A 89 10.26 -2.97 -8.23
CA SER A 89 10.10 -3.97 -9.29
C SER A 89 8.66 -4.45 -9.39
N ARG A 90 8.26 -4.87 -10.58
CA ARG A 90 6.93 -5.44 -10.85
C ARG A 90 6.95 -6.46 -11.98
N ASP A 91 6.09 -7.46 -11.84
CA ASP A 91 5.65 -8.37 -12.89
C ASP A 91 4.13 -8.64 -12.73
N GLU A 92 3.53 -9.42 -13.63
CA GLU A 92 2.08 -9.70 -13.64
C GLU A 92 1.51 -10.20 -12.30
N LYS A 93 2.32 -10.80 -11.43
CA LYS A 93 1.90 -11.43 -10.18
C LYS A 93 2.54 -10.82 -8.94
N ARG A 94 3.58 -10.01 -9.08
CA ARG A 94 4.37 -9.54 -7.95
C ARG A 94 4.75 -8.08 -8.08
N MET A 95 4.73 -7.39 -6.95
CA MET A 95 5.15 -6.00 -6.83
C MET A 95 6.02 -5.82 -5.59
N VAL A 96 7.11 -5.09 -5.72
CA VAL A 96 7.96 -4.67 -4.60
C VAL A 96 7.85 -3.17 -4.47
N LEU A 97 7.39 -2.73 -3.31
CA LEU A 97 7.18 -1.33 -2.97
C LEU A 97 8.20 -0.87 -1.95
N ARG A 98 8.81 0.29 -2.17
CA ARG A 98 9.62 0.96 -1.16
C ARG A 98 8.84 2.08 -0.51
N HIS A 99 8.81 2.07 0.82
CA HIS A 99 8.23 3.14 1.62
C HIS A 99 9.27 4.23 1.88
N PHE A 100 9.01 5.46 1.41
CA PHE A 100 9.99 6.55 1.50
C PHE A 100 10.39 6.89 2.95
N GLU A 101 9.42 6.87 3.87
CA GLU A 101 9.68 7.28 5.26
C GLU A 101 10.30 6.18 6.13
N ALA A 102 10.19 4.92 5.71
CA ALA A 102 10.57 3.77 6.55
C ALA A 102 11.80 3.01 6.04
N GLU A 103 12.37 3.42 4.90
CA GLU A 103 13.47 2.72 4.20
C GLU A 103 13.24 1.19 4.15
N ALA A 104 11.99 0.81 3.86
CA ALA A 104 11.50 -0.56 3.94
C ALA A 104 10.92 -0.99 2.60
N ASP A 105 11.20 -2.23 2.20
CA ASP A 105 10.60 -2.82 1.00
C ASP A 105 9.50 -3.82 1.41
N SER A 106 8.29 -3.59 0.92
CA SER A 106 7.13 -4.47 1.08
C SER A 106 6.92 -5.27 -0.20
N VAL A 107 6.76 -6.59 -0.07
CA VAL A 107 6.57 -7.47 -1.22
C VAL A 107 5.13 -7.96 -1.27
N TYR A 108 4.47 -7.68 -2.39
CA TYR A 108 3.08 -8.04 -2.63
C TYR A 108 2.95 -9.07 -3.74
N GLU A 109 2.03 -10.01 -3.56
CA GLU A 109 1.57 -10.93 -4.59
C GLU A 109 0.13 -10.62 -4.98
N ARG A 110 -0.17 -10.66 -6.27
CA ARG A 110 -1.51 -10.48 -6.79
C ARG A 110 -2.37 -11.67 -6.38
N VAL A 111 -3.55 -11.38 -5.85
CA VAL A 111 -4.58 -12.37 -5.51
C VAL A 111 -5.51 -12.52 -6.71
N PRO A 112 -5.77 -13.76 -7.20
CA PRO A 112 -6.69 -14.01 -8.31
C PRO A 112 -8.13 -13.58 -8.05
#